data_AF-A0A1U7D3J9-F1
#
_entry.id   AF-A0A1U7D3J9-F1
#
_cell.length_a   1.000
_cell.length_b   1.000
_cell.length_c   1.000
_cell.angle_alpha   90.00
_cell.angle_beta   90.00
_cell.angle_gamma   90.00
#
_symmetry.space_group_name_H-M   'P 1'
#
loop_
_entity.id
_entity.type
_entity.pdbx_description
1 polymer ?
#
loop_
_entity_poly.entity_id
_entity_poly.type
_entity_poly.pdbx_seq_one_letter_code
_entity_poly.pdbx_strand_id
1 'polypeptide(L)' 'MDDTELTRLHDAAAGLPAGEFHLPELYGPDWDRLWIGDKVKTGRAFLQAVRAGRLPGIEDTGRKAGGGRIYRKL' A
#
# COMPACT_ATOMS: atom_id res chain seq x y z
N MET A 1 -7.03 2.57 8.94
CA MET A 1 -7.15 1.33 8.17
C MET A 1 -7.46 0.25 9.18
N ASP A 2 -8.58 -0.41 9.00
CA ASP A 2 -9.02 -1.50 9.86
C ASP A 2 -8.52 -2.86 9.33
N ASP A 3 -8.88 -3.93 10.03
CA ASP A 3 -8.41 -5.28 9.71
C ASP A 3 -9.02 -5.82 8.41
N THR A 4 -10.25 -5.42 8.09
CA THR A 4 -10.92 -5.78 6.83
C THR A 4 -10.16 -5.20 5.65
N GLU A 5 -9.77 -3.93 5.72
CA GLU A 5 -9.02 -3.29 4.66
C GLU A 5 -7.59 -3.83 4.54
N LEU A 6 -6.93 -4.15 5.66
CA LEU A 6 -5.62 -4.81 5.62
C LEU A 6 -5.69 -6.18 4.97
N THR A 7 -6.71 -6.98 5.28
CA THR A 7 -6.93 -8.29 4.66
C THR A 7 -7.13 -8.14 3.15
N ARG A 8 -7.99 -7.19 2.73
CA ARG A 8 -8.19 -6.88 1.30
C ARG A 8 -6.88 -6.54 0.59
N LEU A 9 -6.04 -5.70 1.20
CA LEU A 9 -4.77 -5.28 0.61
C LEU A 9 -3.74 -6.42 0.59
N HIS A 10 -3.72 -7.28 1.60
CA HIS A 10 -2.90 -8.47 1.61
C HIS A 10 -3.28 -9.42 0.47
N ASP A 11 -4.57 -9.68 0.29
CA ASP A 11 -5.06 -10.56 -0.78
C ASP A 11 -4.80 -9.96 -2.17
N ALA A 12 -4.99 -8.65 -2.33
CA ALA A 12 -4.61 -7.96 -3.55
C ALA A 12 -3.10 -8.06 -3.83
N ALA A 13 -2.27 -7.95 -2.79
CA ALA A 13 -0.83 -8.09 -2.92
C ALA A 13 -0.43 -9.50 -3.34
N ALA A 14 -1.15 -10.54 -2.95
CA ALA A 14 -0.90 -11.92 -3.39
C ALA A 14 -0.93 -12.05 -4.93
N GLY A 15 -1.76 -11.26 -5.62
CA GLY A 15 -1.85 -11.22 -7.08
C GLY A 15 -0.76 -10.41 -7.80
N LEU A 16 0.02 -9.58 -7.10
CA LEU A 16 1.10 -8.81 -7.72
C LEU A 16 2.32 -9.69 -8.02
N PRO A 17 3.11 -9.43 -9.07
CA PRO A 17 4.44 -10.01 -9.19
C PRO A 17 5.36 -9.49 -8.06
N ALA A 18 6.40 -10.26 -7.72
CA ALA A 18 7.47 -9.76 -6.86
C ALA A 18 8.14 -8.54 -7.50
N GLY A 19 8.53 -7.55 -6.70
CA GLY A 19 9.14 -6.32 -7.19
C GLY A 19 8.57 -5.03 -6.59
N GLU A 20 8.97 -3.92 -7.19
CA GLU A 20 8.61 -2.57 -6.75
C GLU A 20 7.21 -2.17 -7.21
N PHE A 21 6.47 -1.49 -6.34
CA PHE A 21 5.14 -0.97 -6.63
C PHE A 21 4.83 0.29 -5.82
N HIS A 22 3.80 1.02 -6.24
CA HIS A 22 3.22 2.12 -5.47
C HIS A 22 1.86 1.71 -4.88
N LEU A 23 1.50 2.26 -3.70
CA LEU A 23 0.22 1.97 -3.06
C LEU A 23 -1.01 2.13 -3.99
N PRO A 24 -1.12 3.15 -4.87
CA PRO A 24 -2.25 3.25 -5.80
C PRO A 24 -2.43 2.01 -6.69
N GLU A 25 -1.33 1.40 -7.13
CA GLU A 25 -1.34 0.20 -7.98
C GLU A 25 -1.91 -1.00 -7.22
N LEU A 26 -1.56 -1.13 -5.93
CA LEU A 26 -2.10 -2.17 -5.04
C LEU A 26 -3.55 -1.89 -4.64
N TYR A 27 -3.88 -0.63 -4.35
CA TYR A 27 -5.19 -0.21 -3.85
C TYR A 27 -6.26 -0.33 -4.95
N GLY A 28 -5.85 -0.15 -6.21
CA GLY A 28 -6.69 -0.32 -7.39
C GLY A 28 -7.54 0.90 -7.74
N PRO A 29 -8.57 0.74 -8.60
CA PRO A 29 -9.37 1.84 -9.14
C PRO A 29 -10.05 2.73 -8.10
N ASP A 30 -10.32 2.20 -6.90
CA ASP A 30 -10.92 2.97 -5.82
C ASP A 30 -9.98 4.03 -5.27
N TRP A 31 -8.67 3.94 -5.54
CA TRP A 31 -7.71 4.97 -5.16
C TRP A 31 -8.10 6.32 -5.75
N ASP A 32 -8.48 6.37 -7.03
CA ASP A 32 -8.80 7.63 -7.70
C ASP A 32 -10.15 8.22 -7.32
N ARG A 33 -11.00 7.43 -6.66
CA ARG A 33 -12.26 7.88 -6.08
C ARG A 33 -12.08 8.54 -4.71
N LEU A 34 -10.93 8.36 -4.09
CA LEU A 34 -10.63 8.98 -2.80
C LEU A 34 -10.38 10.48 -2.97
N TRP A 35 -10.93 11.27 -2.04
CA TRP A 35 -10.52 12.66 -1.87
C TRP A 35 -9.05 12.74 -1.47
N ILE A 36 -8.40 13.89 -1.77
CA ILE A 36 -6.96 14.08 -1.48
C ILE A 36 -6.64 13.81 -0.01
N GLY A 37 -7.50 14.24 0.92
CA GLY A 37 -7.33 13.97 2.36
C GLY A 37 -7.35 12.47 2.69
N ASP A 38 -8.24 11.71 2.05
CA ASP A 38 -8.36 10.27 2.24
C ASP A 38 -7.18 9.51 1.62
N LYS A 39 -6.66 9.96 0.47
CA LYS A 39 -5.40 9.43 -0.10
C LYS A 39 -4.25 9.57 0.89
N VAL A 40 -4.11 10.74 1.52
CA VAL A 40 -3.06 10.98 2.52
C VAL A 40 -3.26 10.12 3.77
N LYS A 41 -4.49 10.04 4.30
CA LYS A 41 -4.81 9.23 5.49
C LYS A 41 -4.55 7.74 5.23
N THR A 42 -4.99 7.23 4.08
CA THR A 42 -4.83 5.85 3.64
C THR A 42 -3.35 5.52 3.44
N GLY A 43 -2.60 6.38 2.74
CA GLY A 43 -1.17 6.20 2.54
C GLY A 43 -0.37 6.18 3.86
N ARG A 44 -0.71 7.05 4.81
CA ARG A 44 -0.10 7.04 6.15
C ARG A 44 -0.44 5.77 6.92
N ALA A 45 -1.71 5.33 6.89
CA ALA A 45 -2.13 4.12 7.58
C ALA A 45 -1.46 2.87 7.01
N PHE A 46 -1.38 2.76 5.68
CA PHE A 46 -0.69 1.67 5.00
C PHE A 46 0.79 1.61 5.37
N LEU A 47 1.49 2.75 5.33
CA LEU A 47 2.91 2.83 5.73
C LEU A 47 3.12 2.32 7.16
N GLN A 48 2.27 2.71 8.10
CA GLN A 48 2.37 2.25 9.49
C GLN A 48 2.09 0.75 9.61
N ALA A 49 1.13 0.21 8.86
CA ALA A 49 0.85 -1.22 8.86
C ALA A 49 2.02 -2.05 8.31
N VAL A 50 2.64 -1.61 7.21
CA VAL A 50 3.86 -2.24 6.66
C VAL A 50 4.98 -2.24 7.68
N ARG A 51 5.27 -1.09 8.30
CA ARG A 51 6.34 -0.97 9.32
C ARG A 51 6.06 -1.75 10.60
N ALA A 52 4.80 -1.95 10.94
CA ALA A 52 4.37 -2.79 12.06
C ALA A 52 4.33 -4.29 11.71
N GLY A 53 4.71 -4.69 10.50
CA GLY A 53 4.71 -6.09 10.07
C GLY A 53 3.31 -6.68 9.84
N ARG A 54 2.28 -5.84 9.70
CA ARG A 54 0.88 -6.28 9.54
C ARG A 54 0.53 -6.72 8.11
N LEU A 55 1.43 -6.46 7.17
CA LEU A 55 1.33 -6.87 5.77
C LEU A 55 2.58 -7.71 5.43
N PRO A 56 2.60 -9.00 5.81
CA PRO A 56 3.75 -9.86 5.54
C PRO A 56 4.00 -9.96 4.02
N GLY A 57 5.28 -10.04 3.63
CA GLY A 57 5.68 -10.06 2.22
C GLY A 57 5.70 -8.69 1.53
N ILE A 58 5.36 -7.61 2.24
CA ILE A 58 5.51 -6.23 1.76
C ILE A 58 6.53 -5.49 2.60
N GLU A 59 7.45 -4.80 1.93
CA GLU A 59 8.49 -3.99 2.53
C GLU A 59 8.34 -2.50 2.17
N ASP A 60 8.58 -1.64 3.15
CA ASP A 60 8.82 -0.21 2.93
C ASP A 60 10.27 0.03 2.49
N THR A 61 10.49 0.43 1.24
CA THR A 61 11.86 0.60 0.69
C THR A 61 12.55 1.89 1.17
N GLY A 62 11.84 2.78 1.87
CA GLY A 62 12.41 4.08 2.26
C GLY A 62 12.38 5.13 1.13
N ARG A 63 12.32 4.71 -0.14
CA ARG A 63 12.47 5.57 -1.32
C ARG A 63 11.16 6.18 -1.79
N LYS A 64 11.29 7.24 -2.59
CA LYS A 64 10.19 7.90 -3.30
C LYS A 64 10.59 8.18 -4.74
N ALA A 65 9.66 8.00 -5.66
CA ALA A 65 9.77 8.41 -7.06
C ALA A 65 8.36 8.78 -7.58
N GLY A 66 8.29 9.63 -8.61
CA GLY A 66 7.01 9.97 -9.25
C GLY A 66 5.95 10.58 -8.33
N GLY A 67 6.33 11.19 -7.20
CA GLY A 67 5.39 11.75 -6.21
C GLY A 67 4.83 10.74 -5.19
N GLY A 68 5.25 9.47 -5.25
CA GLY A 68 4.80 8.40 -4.35
C GLY A 68 5.93 7.71 -3.59
N ARG A 69 5.57 6.96 -2.54
CA ARG A 69 6.50 6.03 -1.85
C ARG A 69 6.54 4.70 -2.58
N ILE A 70 7.71 4.11 -2.69
CA ILE A 70 7.93 2.80 -3.31
C ILE A 70 7.92 1.73 -2.23
N TYR A 71 7.13 0.69 -2.45
CA TYR A 71 7.11 -0.53 -1.66
C TYR A 71 7.68 -1.67 -2.50
N ARG A 72 8.07 -2.77 -1.84
CA ARG A 72 8.53 -3.98 -2.52
C ARG A 72 7.73 -5.18 -2.05
N LYS A 73 7.19 -5.96 -2.98
CA LYS A 73 6.68 -7.30 -2.72
C LYS A 73 7.85 -8.29 -2.78
N LEU A 74 7.98 -9.10 -1.73
CA LEU A 74 9.00 -10.15 -1.59
C LEU A 74 8.57 -11.44 -2.30
#